data_AF-A0A1Z5H8C6-F1
#
_entry.id   AF-A0A1Z5H8C6-F1
#
_cell.length_a   1.000
_cell.length_b   1.000
_cell.length_c   1.000
_cell.angle_alpha   90.00
_cell.angle_beta   90.00
_cell.angle_gamma   90.00
#
_symmetry.space_group_name_H-M   'P 1'
#
loop_
_entity.id
_entity.type
_entity.pdbx_description
1 polymer ?
#
loop_
_entity_poly.entity_id
_entity_poly.type
_entity_poly.pdbx_seq_one_letter_code
_entity_poly.pdbx_strand_id
1 'polypeptide(L)'
;MAFFRSGFPVAYVPIHAGQRQGKSHIRIVRDGARFFIIILRIGSLFSPMRLFLPVSMTLFTLGIGYYGYTYITENRFTNMSALLLNTSVITFLMGFLSEQVSALHYRHAEDD
;
A
#
# COMPACT_ATOMS: atom_id res chain seq x y z
N MET A 1 -16.13 2.80 3.89
CA MET A 1 -15.43 1.53 4.15
C MET A 1 -15.85 0.90 5.46
N ALA A 2 -16.01 1.65 6.57
CA ALA A 2 -16.53 1.10 7.83
C ALA A 2 -17.78 0.23 7.63
N PHE A 3 -18.85 0.76 7.01
CA PHE A 3 -20.08 0.01 6.71
C PHE A 3 -19.90 -1.23 5.80
N PHE A 4 -19.00 -1.17 4.81
CA PHE A 4 -18.69 -2.33 3.97
C PHE A 4 -17.92 -3.42 4.73
N ARG A 5 -17.07 -3.03 5.69
CA ARG A 5 -16.32 -3.97 6.53
C ARG A 5 -17.19 -4.60 7.61
N SER A 6 -18.16 -3.86 8.16
CA SER A 6 -19.14 -4.36 9.13
C SER A 6 -20.35 -5.06 8.51
N GLY A 7 -20.33 -5.34 7.20
CA GLY A 7 -21.34 -6.16 6.54
C GLY A 7 -22.69 -5.48 6.32
N PHE A 8 -22.80 -4.16 6.52
CA PHE A 8 -24.05 -3.44 6.27
C PHE A 8 -24.30 -3.27 4.76
N PRO A 9 -25.57 -3.41 4.32
CA PRO A 9 -25.93 -3.16 2.93
C PRO A 9 -25.81 -1.66 2.61
N VAL A 10 -25.01 -1.32 1.61
CA VAL A 10 -24.85 0.04 1.10
C VAL A 10 -25.38 0.08 -0.33
N ALA A 11 -26.37 0.93 -0.58
CA ALA A 11 -26.92 1.17 -1.91
C ALA A 11 -26.31 2.44 -2.52
N TYR A 12 -25.97 2.38 -3.80
CA TYR A 12 -25.57 3.56 -4.57
C TYR A 12 -26.78 4.06 -5.36
N VAL A 13 -27.13 5.34 -5.16
CA VAL A 13 -28.21 6.00 -5.89
C VAL A 13 -27.60 6.87 -7.00
N PRO A 14 -28.02 6.72 -8.25
CA PRO A 14 -27.49 7.53 -9.34
C PRO A 14 -27.87 9.01 -9.13
N ILE A 15 -26.88 9.89 -9.29
CA ILE A 15 -27.08 11.34 -9.30
C ILE A 15 -26.68 11.89 -10.66
N HIS A 16 -27.46 12.84 -11.18
CA HIS A 16 -27.08 13.61 -12.36
C HIS A 16 -26.40 14.90 -11.89
N ALA A 17 -25.07 14.95 -12.02
CA ALA A 17 -24.30 16.14 -11.70
C ALA A 17 -24.36 17.13 -12.87
N GLY A 18 -24.77 18.38 -12.60
CA GLY A 18 -24.76 19.45 -13.61
C GLY A 18 -23.35 19.90 -13.99
N GLN A 19 -23.23 20.58 -15.13
CA GLN A 19 -21.96 21.14 -15.58
C GLN A 19 -21.48 22.22 -14.59
N ARG A 20 -20.20 22.14 -14.21
CA ARG A 20 -19.59 23.10 -13.30
C ARG A 20 -19.45 24.47 -13.96
N GLN A 21 -19.89 25.51 -13.27
CA GLN A 21 -19.59 26.91 -13.60
C GLN A 21 -18.36 27.37 -12.78
N GLY A 22 -17.35 27.95 -13.43
CA GLY A 22 -16.16 28.53 -12.75
C GLY A 22 -14.89 27.66 -12.72
N LYS A 23 -13.87 28.10 -11.96
CA LYS A 23 -12.54 27.46 -11.88
C LYS A 23 -12.47 26.41 -10.76
N SER A 24 -11.58 25.42 -10.93
CA SER A 24 -11.37 24.40 -9.90
C SER A 24 -10.58 24.94 -8.71
N HIS A 25 -11.14 24.75 -7.51
CA HIS A 25 -10.41 24.94 -6.26
C HIS A 25 -9.40 23.81 -5.98
N ILE A 26 -9.50 22.67 -6.68
CA ILE A 26 -8.59 21.53 -6.48
C ILE A 26 -7.24 21.85 -7.10
N ARG A 27 -6.21 21.90 -6.26
CA ARG A 27 -4.82 22.08 -6.65
C ARG A 27 -4.15 20.72 -6.68
N ILE A 28 -3.97 20.14 -7.86
CA ILE A 28 -3.50 18.74 -8.07
C ILE A 28 -2.31 18.38 -7.18
N VAL A 29 -1.26 19.22 -7.13
CA VAL A 29 -0.05 18.90 -6.37
C VAL A 29 -0.30 18.99 -4.84
N ARG A 30 -0.85 20.11 -4.36
CA ARG A 30 -1.04 20.36 -2.92
C ARG A 30 -2.10 19.43 -2.32
N ASP A 31 -3.23 19.31 -3.01
CA ASP A 31 -4.33 18.48 -2.56
C ASP A 31 -4.03 17.01 -2.83
N GLY A 32 -3.37 16.68 -3.94
CA GLY A 32 -2.92 15.31 -4.24
C GLY A 32 -2.00 14.75 -3.16
N ALA A 33 -1.03 15.52 -2.67
CA ALA A 33 -0.18 15.11 -1.55
C ALA A 33 -1.00 14.84 -0.27
N ARG A 34 -1.99 15.69 0.02
CA ARG A 34 -2.88 15.50 1.18
C ARG A 34 -3.76 14.26 1.01
N PHE A 35 -4.32 14.03 -0.18
CA PHE A 35 -5.07 12.82 -0.52
C PHE A 35 -4.20 11.57 -0.42
N PHE A 36 -2.95 11.63 -0.86
CA PHE A 36 -2.01 10.51 -0.75
C PHE A 36 -1.75 10.12 0.71
N ILE A 37 -1.52 11.10 1.60
CA ILE A 37 -1.40 10.85 3.04
C ILE A 37 -2.68 10.22 3.61
N ILE A 38 -3.86 10.67 3.16
CA ILE A 38 -5.14 10.09 3.59
C ILE A 38 -5.25 8.62 3.12
N ILE A 39 -4.88 8.31 1.89
CA ILE A 39 -4.87 6.93 1.37
C ILE A 39 -3.92 6.05 2.20
N LEU A 40 -2.71 6.53 2.49
CA LEU A 40 -1.76 5.81 3.34
C LEU A 40 -2.34 5.56 4.74
N ARG A 41 -3.00 6.56 5.33
CA ARG A 41 -3.59 6.48 6.68
C ARG A 41 -4.81 5.56 6.74
N ILE A 42 -5.66 5.55 5.72
CA ILE A 42 -6.81 4.63 5.63
C ILE A 42 -6.31 3.21 5.32
N GLY A 43 -5.34 3.08 4.41
CA GLY A 43 -4.73 1.81 4.05
C GLY A 43 -4.06 1.14 5.25
N SER A 44 -3.26 1.89 6.01
CA SER A 44 -2.61 1.37 7.22
C SER A 44 -3.60 0.98 8.33
N LEU A 45 -4.75 1.64 8.41
CA LEU A 45 -5.76 1.35 9.43
C LEU A 45 -6.56 0.06 9.13
N PHE A 46 -6.85 -0.20 7.86
CA PHE A 46 -7.76 -1.29 7.48
C PHE A 46 -7.07 -2.50 6.86
N SER A 47 -5.92 -2.36 6.20
CA SER A 47 -5.15 -3.50 5.67
C SER A 47 -3.75 -3.01 5.27
N PRO A 48 -2.83 -2.85 6.24
CA PRO A 48 -1.48 -2.38 5.96
C PRO A 48 -0.75 -3.24 4.94
N MET A 49 -1.03 -4.54 4.87
CA MET A 49 -0.41 -5.45 3.89
C MET A 49 -0.62 -5.00 2.44
N ARG A 50 -1.77 -4.38 2.11
CA ARG A 50 -2.04 -3.89 0.75
C ARG A 50 -1.09 -2.78 0.30
N LEU A 51 -0.46 -2.05 1.23
CA LEU A 51 0.54 -1.03 0.93
C LEU A 51 1.94 -1.62 0.82
N PHE A 52 2.33 -2.49 1.74
CA PHE A 52 3.68 -3.06 1.78
C PHE A 52 3.92 -4.15 0.73
N LEU A 53 2.88 -4.91 0.36
CA LEU A 53 2.97 -5.98 -0.62
C LEU A 53 3.48 -5.51 -2.01
N PRO A 54 2.88 -4.50 -2.67
CA PRO A 54 3.37 -4.04 -3.98
C PRO A 54 4.79 -3.49 -3.91
N VAL A 55 5.16 -2.81 -2.81
CA VAL A 55 6.52 -2.28 -2.61
C VAL A 55 7.53 -3.41 -2.47
N SER A 56 7.25 -4.39 -1.60
CA SER A 56 8.12 -5.56 -1.41
C SER A 56 8.28 -6.38 -2.71
N MET A 57 7.18 -6.61 -3.44
CA MET A 57 7.20 -7.30 -4.74
C MET A 57 8.04 -6.57 -5.78
N THR A 58 7.92 -5.24 -5.85
CA THR A 58 8.73 -4.42 -6.77
C THR A 58 10.22 -4.54 -6.42
N LEU A 59 10.58 -4.40 -5.15
CA LEU A 59 11.97 -4.53 -4.69
C LEU A 59 12.52 -5.94 -4.91
N PHE A 60 11.72 -6.97 -4.66
CA PHE A 60 12.11 -8.37 -4.87
C PHE A 60 12.34 -8.65 -6.36
N THR A 61 11.44 -8.20 -7.23
CA THR A 61 11.56 -8.35 -8.68
C THR A 61 12.78 -7.62 -9.21
N LEU A 62 13.02 -6.39 -8.75
CA LEU A 62 14.23 -5.63 -9.08
C LEU A 62 15.51 -6.30 -8.56
N GLY A 63 15.48 -6.85 -7.34
CA GLY A 63 16.61 -7.57 -6.76
C GLY A 63 16.97 -8.83 -7.54
N ILE A 64 15.98 -9.65 -7.90
CA ILE A 64 16.18 -10.84 -8.75
C ILE A 64 16.64 -10.44 -10.15
N GLY A 65 16.01 -9.45 -10.77
CA GLY A 65 16.37 -8.99 -12.11
C GLY A 65 17.82 -8.47 -12.16
N TYR A 66 18.21 -7.68 -11.16
CA TYR A 66 19.57 -7.15 -11.04
C TYR A 66 20.59 -8.26 -10.74
N TYR A 67 20.24 -9.23 -9.89
CA TYR A 67 21.09 -10.41 -9.67
C TYR A 67 21.26 -11.21 -10.96
N GLY A 68 20.18 -11.50 -11.69
CA GLY A 68 20.22 -12.22 -12.96
C GLY A 68 21.10 -11.52 -13.99
N TYR A 69 20.97 -10.20 -14.12
CA TYR A 69 21.84 -9.40 -14.98
C TYR A 69 23.31 -9.56 -14.59
N THR A 70 23.64 -9.36 -13.32
CA THR A 70 25.03 -9.39 -12.84
C THR A 70 25.63 -10.80 -12.87
N TYR A 71 24.80 -11.83 -12.70
CA TYR A 71 25.22 -13.21 -12.83
C TYR A 71 25.60 -13.56 -14.27
N ILE A 72 24.81 -13.11 -15.25
CA ILE A 72 25.09 -13.36 -16.67
C ILE A 72 26.34 -12.60 -17.14
N THR A 73 26.55 -11.36 -16.70
CA THR A 73 27.69 -10.54 -17.15
C THR A 73 28.98 -10.84 -16.39
N GLU A 74 28.91 -10.95 -15.07
CA GLU A 74 30.09 -10.99 -14.19
C GLU A 74 30.19 -12.27 -13.36
N ASN A 75 29.19 -13.16 -13.39
CA ASN A 75 29.09 -14.35 -12.52
C ASN A 75 29.25 -14.02 -11.03
N ARG A 76 28.89 -12.81 -10.62
CA ARG A 76 29.09 -12.31 -9.26
C ARG A 76 27.78 -11.90 -8.61
N PHE A 77 27.67 -12.26 -7.34
CA PHE A 77 26.65 -11.72 -6.45
C PHE A 77 27.15 -10.39 -5.87
N THR A 78 26.42 -9.31 -6.12
CA THR A 78 26.80 -7.97 -5.68
C THR A 78 26.11 -7.59 -4.38
N ASN A 79 26.78 -6.74 -3.58
CA ASN A 79 26.21 -6.18 -2.35
C ASN A 79 24.87 -5.48 -2.60
N MET A 80 24.69 -4.85 -3.77
CA MET A 80 23.44 -4.18 -4.13
C MET A 80 22.29 -5.18 -4.38
N SER A 81 22.57 -6.32 -5.02
CA SER A 81 21.57 -7.41 -5.15
C SER A 81 21.16 -7.95 -3.78
N ALA A 82 22.14 -8.16 -2.90
CA ALA A 82 21.90 -8.59 -1.52
C ALA A 82 21.04 -7.59 -0.75
N LEU A 83 21.34 -6.29 -0.90
CA LEU A 83 20.63 -5.21 -0.23
C LEU A 83 19.19 -5.10 -0.72
N LEU A 84 18.95 -5.16 -2.03
CA LEU A 84 17.60 -5.13 -2.61
C LEU A 84 16.75 -6.32 -2.15
N LEU A 85 17.31 -7.53 -2.21
CA LEU A 85 16.62 -8.74 -1.76
C LEU A 85 16.33 -8.68 -0.25
N ASN A 86 17.33 -8.32 0.57
CA ASN A 86 17.14 -8.23 2.02
C ASN A 86 16.08 -7.16 2.39
N THR A 87 16.13 -5.99 1.74
CA THR A 87 15.17 -4.91 1.97
C THR A 87 13.75 -5.33 1.55
N SER A 88 13.62 -6.08 0.46
CA SER A 88 12.32 -6.60 0.02
C SER A 88 11.70 -7.55 1.06
N VAL A 89 12.51 -8.45 1.64
CA VAL A 89 12.09 -9.39 2.68
C VAL A 89 11.72 -8.65 3.95
N ILE A 90 12.55 -7.72 4.42
CA ILE A 90 12.26 -6.91 5.62
C ILE A 90 10.95 -6.12 5.43
N THR A 91 10.76 -5.51 4.26
CA THR A 91 9.54 -4.76 3.94
C THR A 91 8.30 -5.65 3.93
N PHE A 92 8.41 -6.87 3.37
CA PHE A 92 7.34 -7.85 3.38
C PHE A 92 6.99 -8.30 4.82
N LEU A 93 8.00 -8.62 5.63
CA LEU A 93 7.82 -9.02 7.02
C LEU A 93 7.19 -7.89 7.85
N MET A 94 7.60 -6.64 7.65
CA MET A 94 6.97 -5.48 8.29
C MET A 94 5.49 -5.33 7.89
N GLY A 95 5.16 -5.56 6.62
CA GLY A 95 3.77 -5.60 6.16
C GLY A 95 2.96 -6.70 6.82
N PHE A 96 3.52 -7.91 6.90
CA PHE A 96 2.91 -9.06 7.57
C PHE A 96 2.67 -8.78 9.06
N LEU A 97 3.69 -8.31 9.79
CA LEU A 97 3.57 -7.94 11.21
C LEU A 97 2.51 -6.85 11.44
N SER A 98 2.46 -5.84 10.55
CA SER A 98 1.46 -4.77 10.66
C SER A 98 0.03 -5.29 10.52
N GLU A 99 -0.20 -6.26 9.62
CA GLU A 99 -1.51 -6.90 9.47
C GLU A 99 -1.89 -7.69 10.73
N GLN A 100 -0.94 -8.42 11.31
CA GLN A 100 -1.16 -9.16 12.56
C GLN A 100 -1.49 -8.23 13.73
N VAL A 101 -0.80 -7.09 13.85
CA VAL A 101 -1.06 -6.09 14.89
C VAL A 101 -2.41 -5.41 14.69
N SER A 102 -2.79 -5.13 13.44
CA SER A 102 -4.09 -4.55 13.10
C SER A 102 -5.24 -5.51 13.46
N ALA A 103 -5.08 -6.80 13.13
CA ALA A 103 -6.05 -7.84 13.49
C ALA A 103 -6.18 -8.00 15.02
N LEU A 104 -5.07 -7.93 15.76
CA LEU A 104 -5.09 -8.01 17.23
C LEU A 104 -5.80 -6.82 17.89
N HIS A 105 -5.56 -5.60 17.41
CA HIS A 105 -6.26 -4.40 17.90
C HIS A 105 -7.77 -4.49 17.67
N TYR A 106 -8.19 -5.06 16.55
CA TYR A 106 -9.62 -5.21 16.25
C TYR A 106 -10.30 -6.27 17.13
N ARG A 107 -9.63 -7.39 17.45
CA ARG A 107 -10.19 -8.41 18.36
C ARG A 107 -10.53 -7.86 19.73
N HIS A 108 -9.71 -6.95 20.27
CA HIS A 108 -9.99 -6.32 21.57
C HIS A 108 -11.15 -5.32 21.52
N ALA A 109 -11.50 -4.79 20.35
CA ALA A 109 -12.61 -3.86 20.20
C ALA A 109 -13.99 -4.55 20.06
N GLU A 110 -14.03 -5.88 19.88
CA GLU A 110 -15.27 -6.67 19.86
C GLU A 110 -15.62 -7.27 21.23
N ASP A 111 -14.68 -7.32 22.17
CA ASP A 111 -14.85 -7.90 23.51
C ASP A 111 -15.29 -6.87 24.59
N ASP A 112 -15.37 -5.58 24.25
CA ASP A 112 -15.91 -4.46 25.07
C ASP A 112 -17.27 -3.96 24.54
#